data_AF-A0ABD0RG10-F1
#
_entry.id   AF-A0ABD0RG10-F1
#
_cell.length_a   1.000
_cell.length_b   1.000
_cell.length_c   1.000
_cell.angle_alpha   90.00
_cell.angle_beta   90.00
_cell.angle_gamma   90.00
#
_symmetry.space_group_name_H-M   'P 1'
#
loop_
_entity.id
_entity.type
_entity.pdbx_description
1 polymer ?
#
loop_
_entity_poly.entity_id
_entity_poly.type
_entity_poly.pdbx_seq_one_letter_code
_entity_poly.pdbx_strand_id
1 'polypeptide(L)'
;PPAQGNLPFLPDLHLEIERSWKNPFSSRIHRFQHTSYANVEGMRENGYKKMPPTGETLTSYLSMGEISSFKAPSLPSRPLQVTSHLNGKAYSAAGQAAASLHTMAILQAYQANLLKDLDKGKGLSADEVAELRRTTDLALHATKQTASATC
;
A
#
# COMPACT_ATOMS: atom_id res chain seq x y z
N PRO A 1 -4.15 28.88 -0.83
CA PRO A 1 -4.01 27.69 0.05
C PRO A 1 -4.71 27.94 1.40
N PRO A 2 -5.53 27.00 1.92
CA PRO A 2 -6.07 27.18 3.26
C PRO A 2 -4.90 27.22 4.27
N ALA A 3 -5.07 27.99 5.34
CA ALA A 3 -4.07 28.09 6.40
C ALA A 3 -3.75 26.69 6.93
N GLN A 4 -2.47 26.32 6.93
CA GLN A 4 -1.99 25.06 7.47
C GLN A 4 -2.09 25.10 9.00
N GLY A 5 -3.31 24.99 9.53
CA GLY A 5 -3.53 24.68 10.94
C GLY A 5 -3.13 23.23 11.20
N ASN A 6 -2.74 22.93 12.44
CA ASN A 6 -2.50 21.55 12.85
C ASN A 6 -3.81 20.75 12.67
N LEU A 7 -3.72 19.64 11.94
CA LEU A 7 -4.83 18.71 11.78
C LEU A 7 -5.13 18.01 13.12
N PRO A 8 -6.40 17.63 13.38
CA PRO A 8 -6.74 16.88 14.59
C PRO A 8 -6.01 15.53 14.60
N PHE A 9 -5.57 15.12 15.79
CA PHE A 9 -5.02 13.78 16.00
C PHE A 9 -6.12 12.72 15.83
N LEU A 10 -5.75 11.57 15.27
CA LEU A 10 -6.65 10.42 15.03
C LEU A 10 -6.25 9.27 15.97
N PRO A 11 -6.85 9.15 17.17
CA PRO A 11 -6.46 8.15 18.17
C PRO A 11 -6.60 6.71 17.65
N ASP A 12 -7.66 6.42 16.92
CA ASP A 12 -7.93 5.08 16.40
C ASP A 12 -6.81 4.60 15.47
N LEU A 13 -6.32 5.50 14.61
CA LEU A 13 -5.21 5.22 13.71
C LEU A 13 -3.92 4.97 14.49
N HIS A 14 -3.65 5.80 15.51
CA HIS A 14 -2.47 5.63 16.35
C HIS A 14 -2.48 4.27 17.09
N LEU A 15 -3.62 3.86 17.65
CA LEU A 15 -3.77 2.59 18.35
C LEU A 15 -3.54 1.39 17.41
N GLU A 16 -3.98 1.49 16.16
CA GLU A 16 -3.74 0.46 15.13
C GLU A 16 -2.25 0.33 14.78
N ILE A 17 -1.56 1.46 14.63
CA ILE A 17 -0.12 1.52 14.39
C ILE A 17 0.64 0.95 15.60
N GLU A 18 0.33 1.42 16.81
CA GLU A 18 0.98 0.97 18.05
C GLU A 18 0.83 -0.55 18.24
N ARG A 19 -0.36 -1.09 17.98
CA ARG A 19 -0.61 -2.54 18.05
C ARG A 19 0.27 -3.33 17.09
N SER A 20 0.46 -2.82 15.87
CA SER A 20 1.27 -3.46 14.84
C SER A 20 2.76 -3.42 15.20
N TRP A 21 3.21 -2.30 15.78
CA TRP A 21 4.60 -2.13 16.24
C TRP A 21 4.98 -2.98 17.45
N LYS A 22 4.02 -3.55 18.20
CA LYS A 22 4.34 -4.54 19.24
C LYS A 22 5.02 -5.79 18.68
N ASN A 23 4.84 -6.08 17.38
CA ASN A 23 5.37 -7.28 16.73
C ASN A 23 5.83 -7.00 15.28
N PRO A 24 6.82 -6.12 15.05
CA PRO A 24 7.09 -5.51 13.73
C PRO A 24 7.65 -6.50 12.69
N PHE A 25 8.22 -7.62 13.14
CA PHE A 25 8.77 -8.66 12.26
C PHE A 25 7.82 -9.87 12.09
N SER A 26 6.82 -9.95 12.97
CA SER A 26 5.84 -11.03 13.07
C SER A 26 4.47 -10.62 12.52
N SER A 27 4.18 -9.32 12.39
CA SER A 27 3.04 -8.83 11.63
C SER A 27 3.11 -9.51 10.27
N ARG A 28 2.18 -10.45 10.06
CA ARG A 28 1.86 -10.89 8.71
C ARG A 28 1.53 -9.59 8.03
N ILE A 29 2.28 -9.22 6.98
CA ILE A 29 1.82 -8.23 5.98
C ILE A 29 0.35 -8.54 5.84
N HIS A 30 -0.48 -7.63 6.35
CA HIS A 30 -1.85 -7.97 6.69
C HIS A 30 -2.42 -8.63 5.44
N ARG A 31 -2.79 -9.91 5.55
CA ARG A 31 -3.29 -10.65 4.40
C ARG A 31 -4.70 -10.13 4.14
N PHE A 32 -4.77 -8.92 3.59
CA PHE A 32 -5.96 -8.30 3.03
C PHE A 32 -6.33 -9.01 1.72
N GLN A 33 -6.32 -10.35 1.71
CA GLN A 33 -6.84 -11.13 0.59
C GLN A 33 -8.35 -10.94 0.41
N HIS A 34 -9.00 -10.15 1.28
CA HIS A 34 -10.45 -9.94 1.30
C HIS A 34 -10.90 -8.48 1.30
N THR A 35 -10.02 -7.46 1.35
CA THR A 35 -10.48 -6.06 1.20
C THR A 35 -10.25 -5.58 -0.23
N SER A 36 -11.35 -5.21 -0.89
CA SER A 36 -11.40 -4.83 -2.31
C SER A 36 -10.43 -3.70 -2.69
N TYR A 37 -10.02 -2.86 -1.74
CA TYR A 37 -9.28 -1.62 -2.01
C TYR A 37 -7.79 -1.80 -2.32
N ALA A 38 -7.21 -3.00 -2.13
CA ALA A 38 -5.85 -3.30 -2.57
C ALA A 38 -5.80 -4.19 -3.83
N ASN A 39 -6.94 -4.48 -4.43
CA ASN A 39 -7.02 -5.25 -5.66
C ASN A 39 -7.15 -4.31 -6.86
N VAL A 40 -6.04 -3.66 -7.22
CA VAL A 40 -5.98 -2.80 -8.41
C VAL A 40 -5.50 -3.62 -9.61
N GLU A 41 -6.17 -3.46 -10.74
CA GLU A 41 -5.78 -4.11 -11.99
C GLU A 41 -4.37 -3.69 -12.40
N GLY A 42 -3.58 -4.62 -12.95
CA GLY A 42 -2.22 -4.34 -13.40
C GLY A 42 -1.17 -4.24 -12.28
N MET A 43 -1.51 -4.47 -11.02
CA MET A 43 -0.55 -4.32 -9.92
C MET A 43 0.69 -5.21 -10.03
N ARG A 44 0.51 -6.44 -10.52
CA ARG A 44 1.63 -7.38 -10.67
C ARG A 44 2.52 -6.95 -11.82
N GLU A 45 1.90 -6.51 -12.90
CA GLU A 45 2.52 -6.07 -14.14
C GLU A 45 3.32 -4.78 -13.91
N ASN A 46 2.84 -3.90 -13.02
CA ASN A 46 3.52 -2.68 -12.59
C ASN A 46 4.51 -2.89 -11.43
N GLY A 47 4.80 -4.13 -11.06
CA GLY A 47 5.86 -4.44 -10.08
C GLY A 47 5.50 -4.15 -8.63
N TYR A 48 4.23 -3.91 -8.26
CA TYR A 48 3.83 -3.65 -6.87
C TYR A 48 3.69 -4.91 -6.01
N LYS A 49 3.63 -6.10 -6.63
CA LYS A 49 3.26 -7.32 -5.88
C LYS A 49 4.46 -8.02 -5.23
N LYS A 50 5.65 -7.90 -5.81
CA LYS A 50 6.87 -8.59 -5.38
C LYS A 50 8.10 -7.74 -5.67
N MET A 51 9.09 -7.83 -4.77
CA MET A 51 10.39 -7.22 -4.98
C MET A 51 10.98 -7.70 -6.31
N PRO A 52 11.51 -6.80 -7.15
CA PRO A 52 12.12 -7.17 -8.41
C PRO A 52 13.33 -8.09 -8.15
N PRO A 53 13.51 -9.15 -8.96
CA PRO A 53 14.68 -10.00 -8.83
C PRO A 53 15.94 -9.22 -9.17
N THR A 54 17.07 -9.62 -8.59
CA THR A 54 18.38 -9.13 -9.02
C THR A 54 18.63 -9.56 -10.46
N GLY A 55 19.16 -8.66 -11.30
CA GLY A 55 19.45 -8.96 -12.70
C GLY A 55 20.32 -10.21 -12.85
N GLU A 56 20.06 -11.01 -13.88
CA GLU A 56 20.72 -12.30 -14.09
C GLU A 56 22.24 -12.14 -14.23
N THR A 57 22.71 -11.08 -14.90
CA THR A 57 24.15 -10.78 -15.06
C THR A 57 24.84 -10.49 -13.73
N LEU A 58 24.20 -9.69 -12.87
CA LEU A 58 24.73 -9.36 -11.55
C LEU A 58 24.73 -10.60 -10.65
N THR A 59 23.64 -11.37 -10.69
CA THR A 59 23.51 -12.61 -9.93
C THR A 59 24.57 -13.62 -10.36
N SER A 60 24.80 -13.77 -11.66
CA SER A 60 25.83 -14.65 -12.22
C SER A 60 27.23 -14.18 -11.83
N TYR A 61 27.51 -12.87 -11.92
CA TYR A 61 28.79 -12.29 -11.53
C TYR A 61 29.12 -12.53 -10.04
N LEU A 62 28.13 -12.32 -9.17
CA LEU A 62 28.27 -12.60 -7.73
C LEU A 62 28.42 -14.10 -7.43
N SER A 63 27.86 -14.96 -8.28
CA SER A 63 27.93 -16.43 -8.14
C SER A 63 29.19 -17.05 -8.76
N MET A 64 29.99 -16.29 -9.53
CA MET A 64 31.18 -16.82 -10.25
C MET A 64 32.29 -17.37 -9.34
N GLY A 65 32.17 -17.24 -8.02
CA GLY A 65 33.08 -17.84 -7.03
C GLY A 65 32.46 -18.97 -6.19
N GLU A 66 31.18 -19.29 -6.36
CA GLU A 66 30.48 -20.33 -5.59
C GLU A 66 30.36 -21.60 -6.44
N ILE A 67 30.87 -22.73 -5.92
CA ILE A 67 30.88 -24.01 -6.63
C ILE A 67 29.43 -24.46 -6.86
N SER A 68 29.07 -24.54 -8.14
CA SER A 68 27.78 -25.00 -8.68
C SER A 68 27.05 -25.99 -7.77
N SER A 69 25.99 -25.50 -7.12
CA SER A 69 24.98 -26.33 -6.47
C SER A 69 23.73 -26.33 -7.35
N PHE A 70 23.12 -27.49 -7.59
CA PHE A 70 21.84 -27.63 -8.30
C PHE A 70 20.64 -26.99 -7.58
N LYS A 71 20.87 -26.14 -6.58
CA LYS A 71 19.85 -25.37 -5.85
C LYS A 71 19.84 -23.93 -6.33
N ALA A 72 18.66 -23.30 -6.29
CA ALA A 72 18.52 -21.88 -6.53
C ALA A 72 19.51 -21.09 -5.64
N PRO A 73 20.20 -20.06 -6.17
CA PRO A 73 21.12 -19.24 -5.40
C PRO A 73 20.41 -18.70 -4.16
N SER A 74 20.98 -18.96 -2.99
CA SER A 74 20.45 -18.50 -1.71
C SER A 74 21.53 -17.77 -0.96
N LEU A 75 21.17 -16.70 -0.24
CA LEU A 75 22.16 -15.89 0.48
C LEU A 75 22.98 -16.76 1.45
N PRO A 76 24.31 -16.57 1.51
CA PRO A 76 25.23 -17.54 2.12
C PRO A 76 25.14 -17.60 3.65
N SER A 77 24.48 -16.63 4.30
CA SER A 77 24.37 -16.57 5.75
C SER A 77 22.93 -16.31 6.22
N ARG A 78 22.59 -16.84 7.40
CA ARG A 78 21.28 -16.60 8.05
C ARG A 78 20.95 -15.10 8.21
N PRO A 79 21.87 -14.23 8.67
CA PRO A 79 21.59 -12.80 8.74
C PRO A 79 21.18 -12.20 7.38
N LEU A 80 21.87 -12.57 6.29
CA LEU A 80 21.53 -12.08 4.95
C LEU A 80 20.16 -12.61 4.49
N GLN A 81 19.86 -13.88 4.74
CA GLN A 81 18.55 -14.47 4.44
C GLN A 81 17.42 -13.74 5.18
N VAL A 82 17.60 -13.44 6.47
CA VAL A 82 16.63 -12.70 7.28
C VAL A 82 16.44 -11.28 6.74
N THR A 83 17.53 -10.55 6.44
CA THR A 83 17.45 -9.20 5.86
C THR A 83 16.73 -9.19 4.51
N SER A 84 17.06 -10.13 3.62
CA SER A 84 16.38 -10.25 2.33
C SER A 84 14.90 -10.55 2.46
N HIS A 85 14.52 -11.44 3.40
CA HIS A 85 13.12 -11.71 3.72
C HIS A 85 12.39 -10.48 4.24
N LEU A 86 13.03 -9.70 5.13
CA LEU A 86 12.46 -8.44 5.63
C LEU A 86 12.31 -7.41 4.51
N ASN A 87 13.28 -7.28 3.61
CA ASN A 87 13.18 -6.39 2.45
C ASN A 87 12.04 -6.81 1.51
N GLY A 88 11.90 -8.11 1.24
CA GLY A 88 10.78 -8.64 0.47
C GLY A 88 9.44 -8.32 1.12
N LYS A 89 9.35 -8.42 2.45
CA LYS A 89 8.15 -8.05 3.19
C LYS A 89 7.83 -6.56 3.09
N ALA A 90 8.83 -5.70 3.31
CA ALA A 90 8.68 -4.25 3.23
C ALA A 90 8.23 -3.80 1.83
N TYR A 91 8.78 -4.45 0.79
CA TYR A 91 8.38 -4.18 -0.59
C TYR A 91 6.91 -4.55 -0.83
N SER A 92 6.48 -5.73 -0.41
CA SER A 92 5.07 -6.14 -0.54
C SER A 92 4.11 -5.25 0.27
N ALA A 93 4.51 -4.81 1.46
CA ALA A 93 3.79 -3.82 2.26
C ALA A 93 3.64 -2.47 1.53
N ALA A 94 4.73 -1.95 0.98
CA ALA A 94 4.71 -0.72 0.18
C ALA A 94 3.79 -0.86 -1.05
N GLY A 95 3.82 -2.01 -1.72
CA GLY A 95 2.92 -2.30 -2.83
C GLY A 95 1.44 -2.31 -2.47
N GLN A 96 1.08 -2.86 -1.30
CA GLN A 96 -0.30 -2.82 -0.79
C GLN A 96 -0.74 -1.41 -0.40
N ALA A 97 0.16 -0.62 0.20
CA ALA A 97 -0.08 0.79 0.49
C ALA A 97 -0.32 1.58 -0.81
N ALA A 98 0.51 1.37 -1.83
CA ALA A 98 0.35 1.98 -3.15
C ALA A 98 -1.00 1.63 -3.80
N ALA A 99 -1.44 0.37 -3.71
CA ALA A 99 -2.75 -0.05 -4.20
C ALA A 99 -3.90 0.71 -3.54
N SER A 100 -3.84 0.82 -2.21
CA SER A 100 -4.87 1.48 -1.41
C SER A 100 -4.89 2.99 -1.71
N LEU A 101 -3.72 3.59 -1.95
CA LEU A 101 -3.59 4.97 -2.43
C LEU A 101 -4.17 5.16 -3.84
N HIS A 102 -3.98 4.20 -4.76
CA HIS A 102 -4.60 4.24 -6.09
C HIS A 102 -6.13 4.28 -5.98
N THR A 103 -6.72 3.40 -5.17
CA THR A 103 -8.16 3.41 -4.95
C THR A 103 -8.63 4.73 -4.32
N MET A 104 -7.91 5.23 -3.32
CA MET A 104 -8.20 6.54 -2.71
C MET A 104 -8.17 7.67 -3.74
N ALA A 105 -7.17 7.72 -4.62
CA ALA A 105 -7.06 8.75 -5.66
C ALA A 105 -8.22 8.71 -6.65
N ILE A 106 -8.67 7.51 -7.06
CA ILE A 106 -9.84 7.33 -7.93
C ILE A 106 -11.11 7.84 -7.24
N LEU A 107 -11.32 7.46 -5.98
CA LEU A 107 -12.47 7.90 -5.20
C LEU A 107 -12.47 9.42 -5.04
N GLN A 108 -11.33 10.03 -4.75
CA GLN A 108 -11.19 11.49 -4.64
C GLN A 108 -11.45 12.21 -5.97
N ALA A 109 -10.98 11.67 -7.10
CA ALA A 109 -11.29 12.21 -8.41
C ALA A 109 -12.79 12.10 -8.73
N TYR A 110 -13.44 11.00 -8.32
CA TYR A 110 -14.89 10.84 -8.44
C TYR A 110 -15.65 11.86 -7.56
N GLN A 111 -15.22 12.08 -6.31
CA GLN A 111 -15.80 13.13 -5.45
C GLN A 111 -15.66 14.51 -6.09
N ALA A 112 -14.49 14.86 -6.63
CA ALA A 112 -14.29 16.13 -7.33
C ALA A 112 -15.23 16.26 -8.55
N ASN A 113 -15.44 15.16 -9.28
CA ASN A 113 -16.39 15.12 -10.39
C ASN A 113 -17.86 15.27 -9.95
N LEU A 114 -18.26 14.77 -8.78
CA LEU A 114 -19.61 15.02 -8.25
C LEU A 114 -19.80 16.49 -7.86
N LEU A 115 -18.73 17.14 -7.41
CA LEU A 115 -18.75 18.54 -6.96
C LEU A 115 -18.64 19.56 -8.10
N LYS A 116 -18.38 19.13 -9.34
CA LYS A 116 -18.12 20.02 -10.49
C LYS A 116 -19.26 20.99 -10.82
N ASP A 117 -20.49 20.62 -10.50
CA ASP A 117 -21.67 21.45 -10.80
C ASP A 117 -21.99 22.46 -9.69
N LEU A 118 -21.46 22.26 -8.47
CA LEU A 118 -21.47 23.28 -7.40
C LEU A 118 -20.69 24.53 -7.81
N ASP A 119 -19.57 24.36 -8.50
CA ASP A 119 -18.75 25.46 -9.01
C ASP A 119 -19.51 26.34 -10.02
N LYS A 120 -20.52 25.77 -10.69
CA LYS A 120 -21.40 26.47 -11.63
C LYS A 120 -22.63 27.10 -10.97
N GLY A 121 -22.67 27.13 -9.63
CA GLY A 121 -23.80 27.66 -8.85
C GLY A 121 -25.02 26.74 -8.80
N LYS A 122 -24.92 25.49 -9.28
CA LYS A 122 -25.99 24.50 -9.14
C LYS A 122 -25.81 23.73 -7.84
N GLY A 123 -26.84 23.63 -7.02
CA GLY A 123 -26.82 22.76 -5.83
C GLY A 123 -26.71 21.28 -6.20
N LEU A 124 -26.28 20.46 -5.24
CA LEU A 124 -26.30 18.99 -5.39
C LEU A 124 -27.72 18.45 -5.15
N SER A 125 -28.10 17.45 -5.92
CA SER A 125 -29.27 16.61 -5.65
C SER A 125 -29.06 15.74 -4.40
N ALA A 126 -30.16 15.22 -3.84
CA ALA A 126 -30.09 14.32 -2.69
C ALA A 126 -29.26 13.05 -2.97
N ASP A 127 -29.35 12.54 -4.20
CA ASP A 127 -28.63 11.35 -4.64
C ASP A 127 -27.12 11.60 -4.76
N GLU A 128 -26.73 12.76 -5.30
CA GLU A 128 -25.31 13.17 -5.37
C GLU A 128 -24.70 13.36 -3.98
N VAL A 129 -25.48 13.92 -3.03
CA VAL A 129 -25.05 14.02 -1.63
C VAL A 129 -24.87 12.64 -0.99
N ALA A 130 -25.80 11.71 -1.25
CA ALA A 130 -25.69 10.34 -0.74
C ALA A 130 -24.47 9.61 -1.34
N GLU A 131 -24.21 9.78 -2.63
CA GLU A 131 -23.06 9.20 -3.32
C GLU A 131 -21.72 9.81 -2.84
N LEU A 132 -21.69 11.13 -2.59
CA LEU A 132 -20.52 11.79 -2.04
C LEU A 132 -20.16 11.24 -0.65
N ARG A 133 -21.16 11.01 0.21
CA ARG A 133 -20.95 10.39 1.54
C ARG A 133 -20.40 8.97 1.41
N ARG A 134 -21.03 8.12 0.60
CA ARG A 134 -20.54 6.76 0.33
C ARG A 134 -19.09 6.76 -0.14
N THR A 135 -18.78 7.59 -1.13
CA THR A 135 -17.41 7.69 -1.68
C THR A 135 -16.41 8.17 -0.63
N THR A 136 -16.81 9.08 0.26
CA THR A 136 -15.98 9.55 1.38
C THR A 136 -15.66 8.43 2.35
N ASP A 137 -16.66 7.64 2.73
CA ASP A 137 -16.48 6.49 3.64
C ASP A 137 -15.54 5.45 3.01
N LEU A 138 -15.72 5.15 1.73
CA LEU A 138 -14.83 4.24 0.98
C LEU A 138 -13.39 4.79 0.94
N ALA A 139 -13.21 6.09 0.72
CA ALA A 139 -11.90 6.73 0.69
C ALA A 139 -11.22 6.66 2.07
N LEU A 140 -11.97 6.88 3.15
CA LEU A 140 -11.47 6.74 4.53
C LEU A 140 -11.04 5.30 4.82
N HIS A 141 -11.81 4.30 4.39
CA HIS A 141 -11.42 2.90 4.50
C HIS A 141 -10.13 2.60 3.74
N ALA A 142 -9.98 3.13 2.52
CA ALA A 142 -8.74 3.01 1.74
C ALA A 142 -7.55 3.68 2.45
N THR A 143 -7.74 4.87 3.05
CA THR A 143 -6.68 5.54 3.84
C THR A 143 -6.23 4.72 5.05
N LYS A 144 -7.19 4.17 5.82
CA LYS A 144 -6.88 3.29 6.96
C LYS A 144 -6.10 2.05 6.51
N GLN A 145 -6.49 1.47 5.38
CA GLN A 145 -5.80 0.33 4.80
C GLN A 145 -4.37 0.67 4.38
N THR A 146 -4.14 1.83 3.77
CA THR A 146 -2.78 2.33 3.45
C THR A 146 -1.90 2.37 4.69
N ALA A 147 -2.39 2.97 5.78
CA ALA A 147 -1.60 3.10 7.00
C ALA A 147 -1.29 1.74 7.64
N SER A 148 -2.24 0.81 7.60
CA SER A 148 -2.07 -0.53 8.14
C SER A 148 -1.14 -1.41 7.31
N ALA A 149 -1.00 -1.13 6.00
CA ALA A 149 -0.12 -1.89 5.12
C ALA A 149 1.37 -1.68 5.45
N THR A 150 1.75 -0.54 6.02
CA THR A 150 3.14 -0.20 6.36
C THR A 150 3.53 -0.51 7.80
N CYS A 151 2.66 -1.18 8.57
CA CYS A 151 2.85 -1.45 10.00
C CYS A 151 3.14 -2.92 10.34
#